data_AF-O28043-F1
#
_entry.id   AF-O28043-F1
#
_cell.length_a   1.000
_cell.length_b   1.000
_cell.length_c   1.000
_cell.angle_alpha   90.00
_cell.angle_beta   90.00
_cell.angle_gamma   90.00
#
_symmetry.space_group_name_H-M   'P 1'
#
loop_
_entity.id
_entity.type
_entity.pdbx_description
1 polymer ?
#
loop_
_entity_poly.entity_id
_entity_poly.type
_entity_poly.pdbx_seq_one_letter_code
_entity_poly.pdbx_strand_id
1 'polypeptide(L)' 'MSPEEILQKAIEMEREAIETYAEMKREADRETAELLDFLISQEREHIKLLNDRLKVVRLLKKE' A
#
# COMPACT_ATOMS: atom_id res chain seq x y z
N MET A 1 2.79 -4.48 -19.20
CA MET A 1 3.21 -3.56 -18.14
C MET A 1 4.69 -3.80 -17.86
N SER A 2 5.50 -2.74 -17.81
CA SER A 2 6.88 -2.80 -17.36
C SER A 2 6.96 -3.07 -15.85
N PRO A 3 8.09 -3.54 -15.31
CA PRO A 3 8.26 -3.72 -13.87
C PRO A 3 7.98 -2.44 -13.06
N GLU A 4 8.29 -1.26 -13.62
CA GLU A 4 7.97 0.03 -13.00
C GLU A 4 6.47 0.28 -12.95
N GLU A 5 5.75 0.06 -14.05
CA GLU A 5 4.29 0.22 -14.10
C GLU A 5 3.59 -0.75 -13.12
N ILE A 6 4.09 -1.98 -13.00
CA ILE A 6 3.57 -2.97 -12.04
C ILE A 6 3.74 -2.47 -10.61
N LEU A 7 4.93 -1.97 -10.25
CA LEU A 7 5.20 -1.47 -8.91
C LEU A 7 4.40 -0.20 -8.59
N GLN A 8 4.23 0.68 -9.56
CA GLN A 8 3.38 1.87 -9.40
C GLN A 8 1.92 1.47 -9.18
N LYS A 9 1.39 0.56 -9.99
CA LYS A 9 0.02 0.09 -9.82
C LYS A 9 -0.19 -0.62 -8.48
N ALA A 10 0.79 -1.41 -8.03
CA ALA A 10 0.74 -2.02 -6.70
C ALA A 10 0.69 -0.96 -5.59
N ILE A 11 1.52 0.10 -5.65
CA ILE A 11 1.47 1.19 -4.66
C ILE A 11 0.12 1.91 -4.66
N GLU A 12 -0.49 2.11 -5.82
CA GLU A 12 -1.85 2.68 -5.92
C GLU A 12 -2.89 1.78 -5.25
N MET A 13 -2.84 0.47 -5.49
CA MET A 13 -3.75 -0.48 -4.86
C MET A 13 -3.64 -0.48 -3.34
N GLU A 14 -2.43 -0.40 -2.78
CA GLU A 14 -2.26 -0.31 -1.33
C GLU A 14 -2.84 0.99 -0.76
N ARG A 15 -2.74 2.11 -1.49
CA ARG A 15 -3.35 3.39 -1.08
C ARG A 15 -4.87 3.31 -1.10
N GLU A 16 -5.44 2.74 -2.15
CA GLU A 16 -6.89 2.50 -2.27
C GLU A 16 -7.40 1.58 -1.14
N ALA A 17 -6.63 0.55 -0.77
CA ALA A 17 -6.95 -0.32 0.35
C ALA A 17 -6.95 0.45 1.68
N ILE A 18 -5.94 1.29 1.95
CA ILE A 18 -5.88 2.15 3.14
C ILE A 18 -7.11 3.06 3.23
N GLU A 19 -7.49 3.71 2.13
CA GLU A 19 -8.66 4.58 2.08
C GLU A 19 -9.95 3.80 2.36
N THR A 20 -10.08 2.61 1.76
CA THR A 20 -11.24 1.72 1.96
C THR A 20 -11.36 1.28 3.43
N TYR A 21 -10.26 0.82 4.03
CA TYR A 21 -10.26 0.40 5.44
C TYR A 21 -10.51 1.57 6.38
N ALA A 22 -9.97 2.75 6.07
CA ALA A 22 -10.20 3.96 6.87
C ALA A 22 -11.67 4.41 6.82
N GLU A 23 -12.35 4.24 5.68
CA GLU A 23 -13.79 4.51 5.57
C GLU A 23 -14.60 3.48 6.37
N MET A 24 -14.32 2.17 6.19
CA MET A 24 -14.99 1.10 6.94
C MET A 24 -14.85 1.27 8.46
N LYS A 25 -13.70 1.77 8.91
CA LYS A 25 -13.43 1.99 10.34
C LYS A 25 -14.38 2.99 10.99
N ARG A 26 -14.95 3.93 10.23
CA ARG A 26 -15.83 4.99 10.78
C ARG A 26 -17.10 4.46 11.42
N GLU A 27 -17.60 3.33 10.92
CA GLU A 27 -18.85 2.71 11.38
C GLU A 27 -18.61 1.36 12.08
N ALA A 28 -17.35 0.95 12.22
CA ALA A 28 -16.97 -0.31 12.83
C ALA A 28 -17.20 -0.29 14.35
N ASP A 29 -17.56 -1.44 14.90
CA ASP A 29 -17.42 -1.68 16.34
C ASP A 29 -15.93 -1.61 16.75
N ARG A 30 -15.66 -1.58 18.05
CA ARG A 30 -14.31 -1.42 18.58
C ARG A 30 -13.34 -2.51 18.11
N GLU A 31 -13.76 -3.77 18.10
CA GLU A 31 -12.89 -4.90 17.75
C GLU A 31 -12.55 -4.85 16.25
N THR A 32 -13.56 -4.61 15.42
CA THR A 32 -13.39 -4.43 13.97
C THR A 32 -12.51 -3.20 13.66
N ALA A 33 -12.66 -2.10 14.40
CA ALA A 33 -11.85 -0.90 14.21
C ALA A 33 -10.36 -1.14 14.55
N GLU A 34 -10.07 -1.91 15.60
CA GLU A 34 -8.70 -2.31 15.97
C GLU A 34 -8.07 -3.23 14.90
N LEU A 35 -8.85 -4.16 14.32
CA LEU A 35 -8.40 -4.97 13.18
C LEU A 35 -8.10 -4.13 11.94
N LEU A 36 -8.99 -3.18 11.59
CA LEU A 36 -8.78 -2.28 10.45
C LEU A 36 -7.54 -1.39 10.63
N ASP A 37 -7.27 -0.93 11.86
CA ASP A 37 -6.01 -0.23 12.16
C ASP A 37 -4.78 -1.10 11.91
N PHE A 38 -4.83 -2.38 12.29
CA PHE A 38 -3.78 -3.33 11.99
C PHE A 38 -3.60 -3.50 10.48
N LEU A 39 -4.67 -3.71 9.71
CA LEU A 39 -4.59 -3.85 8.26
C LEU A 39 -4.03 -2.60 7.59
N ILE A 40 -4.49 -1.40 7.96
CA ILE A 40 -3.93 -0.13 7.48
C ILE A 40 -2.42 -0.04 7.77
N SER A 41 -1.97 -0.53 8.92
CA SER A 41 -0.54 -0.57 9.24
C SER A 41 0.26 -1.51 8.32
N GLN A 42 -0.31 -2.65 7.91
CA GLN A 42 0.32 -3.57 6.97
C GLN A 42 0.46 -2.94 5.58
N GLU A 43 -0.60 -2.31 5.06
CA GLU A 43 -0.54 -1.68 3.73
C GLU A 43 0.47 -0.52 3.68
N ARG A 44 0.64 0.22 4.79
CA ARG A 44 1.70 1.24 4.90
C ARG A 44 3.10 0.63 4.80
N GLU A 45 3.35 -0.53 5.40
CA GLU A 45 4.64 -1.22 5.27
C GLU A 45 4.81 -1.79 3.85
N HIS A 46 3.76 -2.32 3.23
CA HIS A 46 3.78 -2.74 1.84
C HIS A 46 4.16 -1.58 0.90
N ILE A 47 3.56 -0.41 1.07
CA ILE A 47 3.91 0.81 0.30
C ILE A 47 5.39 1.14 0.44
N LYS A 48 5.95 1.07 1.65
CA LYS A 48 7.37 1.34 1.89
C LYS A 48 8.26 0.34 1.12
N LEU A 49 7.99 -0.95 1.24
CA LEU A 49 8.73 -2.01 0.53
C LEU A 49 8.62 -1.89 -0.99
N LEU A 50 7.44 -1.54 -1.50
CA LEU A 50 7.21 -1.33 -2.94
C LEU A 50 7.95 -0.09 -3.45
N ASN A 51 8.01 1.00 -2.66
CA ASN A 51 8.79 2.18 -3.01
C ASN A 51 10.29 1.89 -3.07
N ASP A 52 10.82 1.10 -2.14
CA ASP A 52 12.23 0.67 -2.16
C ASP A 52 12.55 -0.13 -3.42
N ARG A 53 11.67 -1.06 -3.81
CA ARG A 53 11.80 -1.82 -5.06
C ARG A 53 11.70 -0.93 -6.29
N LEU A 54 10.77 0.02 -6.30
CA LEU A 54 10.59 0.97 -7.41
C LEU A 54 11.84 1.83 -7.60
N LYS A 55 12.47 2.25 -6.49
CA LYS A 55 13.75 2.97 -6.52
C LYS A 55 14.86 2.12 -7.18
N VAL A 56 14.96 0.83 -6.83
CA VAL A 56 15.94 -0.08 -7.45
C VAL A 56 15.68 -0.26 -8.95
N VAL A 57 14.43 -0.49 -9.36
CA VAL A 57 14.06 -0.62 -10.79
C VAL A 57 14.44 0.64 -11.58
N ARG A 58 14.22 1.82 -11.01
CA ARG A 58 14.59 3.09 -11.65
C ARG A 58 16.09 3.31 -11.74
N LEU A 59 16.87 2.81 -10.79
CA LEU A 59 18.33 2.86 -10.87
C LEU A 59 18.85 1.94 -11.97
N LEU A 60 18.32 0.71 -12.06
CA LEU A 60 18.69 -0.26 -13.10
C LEU A 60 18.30 0.17 -14.52
N LYS A 61 17.28 1.04 -14.68
CA LYS A 61 16.92 1.63 -15.99
C LYS A 61 17.84 2.78 -16.43
N LYS A 62 18.60 3.37 -15.50
CA LYS A 62 19.52 4.48 -15.80
C LYS A 62 20.91 3.99 -16.21
N GLU A 63 21.20 2.70 -16.03
CA GLU A 63 22.40 2.00 -16.51
C GLU A 63 22.11 1.35 -17.87
#